data_AF-Q21AP2-F1
#
_entry.id   AF-Q21AP2-F1
#
_cell.length_a   1.000
_cell.length_b   1.000
_cell.length_c   1.000
_cell.angle_alpha   90.00
_cell.angle_beta   90.00
_cell.angle_gamma   90.00
#
_symmetry.space_group_name_H-M   'P 1'
#
loop_
_entity.id
_entity.type
_entity.pdbx_description
1 polymer ?
#
loop_
_entity_poly.entity_id
_entity_poly.type
_entity_poly.pdbx_seq_one_letter_code
_entity_poly.pdbx_strand_id
1 'polypeptide(L)'
;MSDDSELLREIRDLLRLIAEPALAKRDQRLRASLLELVGKSRQKAEAVVLMDGTRSQAAIQKQCGMDVGNLSRLIKALRGAGLVGPDDKLLKLTCSAPLDLFEHVGATKK
;
A
#
# COMPACT_ATOMS: atom_id res chain seq x y z
N MET A 1 6.08 -29.32 27.67
CA MET A 1 5.57 -27.97 27.37
C MET A 1 4.71 -27.61 28.57
N SER A 2 4.85 -26.43 29.17
CA SER A 2 4.05 -26.07 30.36
C SER A 2 2.63 -25.68 29.94
N ASP A 3 1.63 -25.98 30.77
CA ASP A 3 0.23 -25.61 30.55
C ASP A 3 0.07 -24.10 30.26
N ASP A 4 0.90 -23.26 30.90
CA ASP A 4 0.96 -21.81 30.65
C ASP A 4 1.28 -21.47 29.18
N SER A 5 2.16 -22.26 28.54
CA SER A 5 2.55 -22.03 27.15
C SER A 5 1.45 -22.41 26.15
N GLU A 6 0.58 -23.35 26.52
CA GLU A 6 -0.60 -23.73 25.74
C GLU A 6 -1.70 -22.68 25.89
N LEU A 7 -1.96 -22.23 27.12
CA LEU A 7 -2.90 -21.14 27.39
C LEU A 7 -2.55 -19.85 26.65
N LEU A 8 -1.26 -19.47 26.64
CA LEU A 8 -0.80 -18.29 25.90
C LEU A 8 -0.99 -18.42 24.38
N ARG A 9 -0.89 -19.64 23.83
CA ARG A 9 -1.15 -19.89 22.40
C ARG A 9 -2.64 -19.74 22.10
N GLU A 10 -3.50 -20.31 22.93
CA GLU A 10 -4.96 -20.19 22.77
C GLU A 10 -5.43 -18.74 22.85
N ILE A 11 -4.95 -17.97 23.84
CA ILE A 11 -5.25 -16.54 23.96
C ILE A 11 -4.79 -15.79 22.71
N ARG A 12 -3.57 -16.03 22.24
CA ARG A 12 -3.05 -15.40 21.01
C ARG A 12 -3.93 -15.74 19.80
N ASP A 13 -4.36 -16.98 19.68
CA ASP A 13 -5.14 -17.44 18.53
C ASP A 13 -6.57 -16.86 18.57
N LEU A 14 -7.18 -16.74 19.76
CA LEU A 14 -8.43 -15.99 19.96
C LEU A 14 -8.27 -14.51 19.60
N LEU A 15 -7.19 -13.85 20.06
CA LEU A 15 -6.91 -12.46 19.73
C LEU A 15 -6.75 -12.23 18.23
N ARG A 16 -6.11 -13.16 17.51
CA ARG A 16 -6.01 -13.12 16.04
C ARG A 16 -7.39 -13.21 15.39
N LEU A 17 -8.22 -14.15 15.82
CA LEU A 17 -9.55 -14.34 15.27
C LEU A 17 -10.46 -13.12 15.50
N ILE A 18 -10.35 -12.49 16.67
CA ILE A 18 -11.06 -11.24 16.99
C ILE A 18 -10.53 -10.06 16.17
N ALA A 19 -9.22 -10.00 15.92
CA ALA A 19 -8.58 -8.91 15.18
C ALA A 19 -8.81 -9.00 13.66
N GLU A 20 -9.00 -10.20 13.10
CA GLU A 20 -9.08 -10.45 11.66
C GLU A 20 -10.10 -9.53 10.93
N PRO A 21 -11.35 -9.34 11.41
CA PRO A 21 -12.31 -8.47 10.73
C PRO A 21 -11.89 -6.99 10.74
N ALA A 22 -11.27 -6.53 11.83
CA ALA A 22 -10.79 -5.16 11.95
C ALA A 22 -9.58 -4.91 11.03
N LEU A 23 -8.67 -5.88 10.93
CA LEU A 23 -7.55 -5.85 9.99
C LEU A 23 -8.03 -5.88 8.54
N ALA A 24 -8.97 -6.77 8.20
CA ALA A 24 -9.56 -6.83 6.87
C ALA A 24 -10.23 -5.51 6.46
N LYS A 25 -10.99 -4.89 7.37
CA LYS A 25 -11.63 -3.58 7.14
C LYS A 25 -10.60 -2.46 6.96
N ARG A 26 -9.51 -2.48 7.73
CA ARG A 26 -8.40 -1.53 7.59
C ARG A 26 -7.76 -1.67 6.22
N ASP A 27 -7.44 -2.89 5.81
CA ASP A 27 -6.80 -3.17 4.53
C ASP A 27 -7.70 -2.81 3.35
N GLN A 28 -9.01 -3.07 3.45
CA GLN A 28 -9.98 -2.62 2.45
C GLN A 28 -9.99 -1.09 2.31
N ARG A 29 -9.97 -0.37 3.44
CA ARG A 29 -9.91 1.10 3.43
C ARG A 29 -8.62 1.61 2.79
N LEU A 30 -7.47 1.02 3.13
CA LEU A 30 -6.18 1.39 2.54
C LEU A 30 -6.17 1.13 1.02
N ARG A 31 -6.68 -0.02 0.57
CA ARG A 31 -6.81 -0.32 -0.86
C ARG A 31 -7.71 0.68 -1.58
N ALA A 32 -8.87 1.02 -1.00
CA ALA A 32 -9.77 2.02 -1.58
C ALA A 32 -9.09 3.39 -1.72
N SER A 33 -8.42 3.86 -0.65
CA SER A 33 -7.68 5.13 -0.69
C SER A 33 -6.53 5.11 -1.70
N LEU A 34 -5.84 3.97 -1.85
CA LEU A 34 -4.78 3.81 -2.85
C LEU A 34 -5.36 3.96 -4.27
N LEU A 35 -6.48 3.31 -4.56
CA LEU A 35 -7.16 3.40 -5.85
C LEU A 35 -7.66 4.83 -6.14
N GLU A 36 -8.21 5.53 -5.16
CA GLU A 36 -8.61 6.94 -5.33
C GLU A 36 -7.43 7.86 -5.66
N LEU A 37 -6.29 7.68 -4.99
CA LEU A 37 -5.10 8.51 -5.19
C LEU A 37 -4.40 8.27 -6.54
N VAL A 38 -4.36 7.01 -6.96
CA VAL A 38 -3.86 6.59 -8.28
C VAL A 38 -4.82 7.06 -9.37
N GLY A 39 -6.13 6.92 -9.14
CA GLY A 39 -7.17 7.22 -10.11
C GLY A 39 -6.93 6.50 -11.44
N LYS A 40 -7.12 7.21 -12.55
CA LYS A 40 -6.94 6.68 -13.92
C LYS A 40 -5.53 6.89 -14.49
N SER A 41 -4.55 7.25 -13.66
CA SER A 41 -3.21 7.58 -14.16
C SER A 41 -2.31 6.35 -14.20
N ARG A 42 -1.92 5.96 -15.42
CA ARG A 42 -0.96 4.87 -15.62
C ARG A 42 0.39 5.14 -14.98
N GLN A 43 0.90 6.37 -15.09
CA GLN A 43 2.16 6.74 -14.46
C GLN A 43 2.10 6.65 -12.93
N LYS A 44 0.96 7.01 -12.31
CA LYS A 44 0.78 6.83 -10.85
C LYS A 44 0.71 5.36 -10.47
N ALA A 45 0.01 4.54 -11.24
CA ALA A 45 -0.06 3.10 -11.00
C ALA A 45 1.33 2.44 -11.10
N GLU A 46 2.09 2.76 -12.15
CA GLU A 46 3.46 2.29 -12.33
C GLU A 46 4.36 2.76 -11.18
N ALA A 47 4.25 4.04 -10.77
CA ALA A 47 5.01 4.56 -9.64
C ALA A 47 4.71 3.79 -8.34
N VAL A 48 3.43 3.53 -8.04
CA VAL A 48 2.99 2.79 -6.84
C VAL A 48 3.48 1.35 -6.86
N VAL A 49 3.43 0.65 -7.99
CA VAL A 49 3.94 -0.72 -8.12
C VAL A 49 5.44 -0.82 -7.89
N LEU A 50 6.19 0.23 -8.23
CA LEU A 50 7.63 0.30 -7.99
C LEU A 50 8.01 0.61 -6.53
N MET A 51 7.05 0.93 -5.66
CA MET A 51 7.25 1.21 -4.23
C MET A 51 7.28 -0.08 -3.39
N ASP A 52 8.26 -0.94 -3.66
CA ASP A 52 8.51 -2.20 -2.96
C ASP A 52 9.53 -2.08 -1.81
N GLY A 53 10.03 -0.87 -1.54
CA GLY A 53 11.07 -0.61 -0.55
C GLY A 53 12.50 -0.87 -1.04
N THR A 54 12.72 -1.09 -2.34
CA THR A 54 14.07 -1.26 -2.92
C THR A 54 14.55 -0.03 -3.69
N ARG A 55 13.64 0.89 -4.04
CA ARG A 55 13.91 2.05 -4.89
C ARG A 55 13.74 3.37 -4.16
N SER A 56 14.60 4.33 -4.49
CA SER A 56 14.44 5.72 -4.09
C SER A 56 13.42 6.45 -4.98
N GLN A 57 12.94 7.60 -4.54
CA GLN A 57 12.06 8.46 -5.33
C GLN A 57 12.64 8.79 -6.72
N ALA A 58 13.95 9.08 -6.80
CA ALA A 58 14.61 9.41 -8.06
C ALA A 58 14.66 8.21 -9.03
N ALA A 59 14.85 7.00 -8.52
CA ALA A 59 14.84 5.79 -9.33
C ALA A 59 13.43 5.50 -9.88
N ILE A 60 12.40 5.65 -9.05
CA ILE A 60 11.00 5.48 -9.46
C ILE A 60 10.63 6.52 -10.51
N GLN A 61 11.00 7.79 -10.30
CA GLN A 61 10.77 8.86 -11.26
C GLN A 61 11.31 8.52 -12.66
N LYS A 62 12.56 8.05 -12.72
CA LYS A 62 13.22 7.69 -13.98
C LYS A 62 12.50 6.55 -14.71
N GLN A 63 11.91 5.61 -13.97
CA GLN A 63 11.22 4.46 -14.55
C GLN A 63 9.78 4.77 -15.00
N CYS A 64 9.01 5.53 -14.20
CA CYS A 64 7.61 5.84 -14.55
C CYS A 64 7.45 7.08 -15.46
N GLY A 65 8.54 7.79 -15.75
CA GLY A 65 8.52 8.98 -16.60
C GLY A 65 7.69 10.13 -16.04
N MET A 66 7.48 10.16 -14.72
CA MET A 66 6.70 11.19 -14.05
C MET A 66 7.57 12.41 -13.71
N ASP A 67 6.97 13.60 -13.76
CA ASP A 67 7.61 14.82 -13.25
C ASP A 67 7.88 14.76 -11.73
N VAL A 68 8.99 15.38 -11.28
CA VAL A 68 9.41 15.42 -9.87
C VAL A 68 8.31 15.97 -8.97
N GLY A 69 7.64 17.04 -9.40
CA GLY A 69 6.59 17.70 -8.64
C GLY A 69 5.32 16.88 -8.54
N ASN A 70 4.97 16.14 -9.59
CA ASN A 70 3.85 15.20 -9.58
C ASN A 70 4.12 14.00 -8.66
N LEU A 71 5.34 13.43 -8.74
CA LEU A 71 5.72 12.29 -7.89
C LEU A 71 5.79 12.70 -6.41
N SER A 72 6.36 13.86 -6.11
CA SER A 72 6.42 14.39 -4.73
C SER A 72 5.02 14.62 -4.16
N ARG A 73 4.09 15.17 -4.96
CA ARG A 73 2.69 15.34 -4.55
C ARG A 73 1.99 14.01 -4.30
N LEU A 74 2.23 13.01 -5.17
CA LEU A 74 1.70 11.66 -4.99
C LEU A 74 2.21 11.05 -3.68
N ILE A 75 3.52 11.08 -3.43
CA ILE A 75 4.12 10.53 -2.20
C ILE A 75 3.57 11.24 -0.96
N LYS A 76 3.43 12.57 -1.00
CA LYS A 76 2.82 13.33 0.10
C LYS A 76 1.38 12.89 0.37
N ALA A 77 0.59 12.68 -0.68
CA ALA A 77 -0.78 12.20 -0.55
C ALA A 77 -0.85 10.76 -0.01
N LEU A 78 0.01 9.86 -0.52
CA LEU A 78 0.13 8.48 -0.02
C LEU A 78 0.53 8.44 1.47
N ARG A 79 1.47 9.30 1.88
CA ARG A 79 1.87 9.44 3.29
C ARG A 79 0.73 9.97 4.15
N GLY A 80 -0.01 10.97 3.67
CA GLY A 80 -1.20 11.49 4.35
C GLY A 80 -2.29 10.42 4.54
N ALA A 81 -2.38 9.46 3.62
CA ALA A 81 -3.28 8.32 3.72
C ALA A 81 -2.71 7.12 4.52
N GLY A 82 -1.50 7.22 5.06
CA GLY A 82 -0.84 6.12 5.79
C GLY A 82 -0.42 4.94 4.91
N LEU A 83 -0.34 5.14 3.58
CA LEU A 83 0.02 4.13 2.60
C LEU A 83 1.54 3.96 2.44
N VAL A 84 2.33 4.92 2.92
CA VAL A 84 3.81 4.90 2.93
C VAL A 84 4.29 5.36 4.31
N GLY A 85 5.40 4.79 4.78
CA GLY A 85 5.99 5.15 6.07
C GLY A 85 6.47 6.60 6.16
N PRO A 86 6.55 7.16 7.38
CA PRO A 86 7.21 8.44 7.61
C PRO A 86 8.72 8.27 7.40
N ASP A 87 9.29 9.05 6.47
CA ASP A 87 10.74 9.13 6.19
C ASP A 87 11.43 7.91 5.58
N ASP A 88 10.68 7.11 4.83
CA ASP A 88 11.25 6.07 3.99
C ASP A 88 12.07 6.66 2.83
N LYS A 89 13.40 6.60 2.92
CA LYS A 89 14.33 6.83 1.79
C LYS A 89 14.06 5.86 0.64
N LEU A 90 13.56 4.68 0.97
CA LEU A 90 13.15 3.62 0.07
C LEU A 90 11.64 3.46 0.18
N LEU A 91 10.92 3.90 -0.84
CA LEU A 91 9.47 3.99 -0.78
C LEU A 91 8.85 2.59 -0.75
N LYS A 92 8.13 2.29 0.31
CA LYS A 92 7.43 1.02 0.50
C LYS A 92 5.96 1.24 0.84
N LEU A 93 5.07 0.52 0.16
CA LEU A 93 3.67 0.50 0.52
C LEU A 93 3.43 -0.29 1.82
N THR A 94 2.55 0.24 2.67
CA THR A 94 2.14 -0.42 3.91
C THR A 94 1.12 -1.54 3.66
N CYS A 95 0.45 -1.53 2.51
CA CYS A 95 -0.44 -2.58 2.04
C CYS A 95 0.04 -3.16 0.71
N SER A 96 -0.29 -4.43 0.44
CA SER A 96 -0.04 -5.02 -0.87
C SER A 96 -0.84 -4.29 -1.95
N ALA A 97 -0.18 -3.91 -3.04
CA ALA A 97 -0.83 -3.28 -4.18
C ALA A 97 -1.91 -4.23 -4.75
N PRO A 98 -3.13 -3.75 -5.02
CA PRO A 98 -4.16 -4.54 -5.67
C PRO A 98 -3.69 -5.09 -7.03
N LEU A 99 -4.01 -6.35 -7.34
CA LEU A 99 -3.64 -6.99 -8.61
C LEU A 99 -4.35 -6.35 -9.81
N ASP A 100 -5.53 -5.80 -9.58
CA ASP A 100 -6.42 -5.09 -10.51
C ASP A 100 -6.10 -3.59 -10.64
N LEU A 101 -5.03 -3.10 -10.00
CA LEU A 101 -4.63 -1.69 -10.03
C LEU A 101 -4.53 -1.14 -11.46
N PHE A 102 -4.00 -1.93 -12.40
CA PHE A 102 -3.90 -1.53 -13.81
C PHE A 102 -5.22 -1.66 -14.58
N GLU A 103 -6.11 -2.57 -14.19
CA GLU A 103 -7.44 -2.71 -14.80
C GLU A 103 -8.29 -1.47 -14.50
N HIS A 104 -8.18 -0.95 -13.27
CA HIS A 104 -8.82 0.30 -12.87
C HIS A 104 -8.28 1.55 -13.60
N VAL A 105 -7.03 1.51 -14.05
CA VAL A 105 -6.45 2.55 -14.90
C VAL A 105 -6.90 2.41 -16.36
N GLY A 106 -7.08 1.17 -16.84
CA GLY A 106 -7.41 0.86 -18.24
C GLY A 106 -8.91 0.86 -18.59
N ALA A 107 -9.81 0.95 -17.61
CA ALA A 107 -11.26 0.90 -17.80
C ALA A 107 -11.86 2.19 -18.41
N THR A 108 -11.42 2.55 -19.63
CA THR A 108 -12.18 3.32 -20.62
C THR A 108 -11.70 2.97 -22.03
N LYS A 109 -12.27 1.90 -22.60
CA LYS A 109 -12.55 1.78 -24.03
C LYS A 109 -13.89 1.04 -24.18
N LYS A 110 -14.98 1.79 -24.11
CA LYS A 110 -16.23 1.56 -24.84
C LYS A 110 -17.05 2.85 -24.80
#